data_AF-E6YPH6-F1
#
_entry.id   AF-E6YPH6-F1
#
_cell.length_a   1.000
_cell.length_b   1.000
_cell.length_c   1.000
_cell.angle_alpha   90.00
_cell.angle_beta   90.00
_cell.angle_gamma   90.00
#
_symmetry.space_group_name_H-M   'P 1'
#
loop_
_entity.id
_entity.type
_entity.pdbx_description
1 polymer ?
#
loop_
_entity_poly.entity_id
_entity_poly.type
_entity_poly.pdbx_seq_one_letter_code
_entity_poly.pdbx_strand_id
1 'polypeptide(L)'
;MRLILLISLASLISFTTKASDMITSIEVGFRFFSCLGVNSSKLSIALSMAIRFIPVISEKFNEICEAQRARGLNINIIALAIPLTIRTIRIASEVAEALDARSYEHDDNQLYLKE
;
A
#
# COMPACT_ATOMS: atom_id res chain seq x y z
N MET A 1 24.38 -4.98 -26.84
CA MET A 1 23.85 -3.59 -26.88
C MET A 1 22.44 -3.45 -26.28
N ARG A 2 21.47 -4.33 -26.58
CA ARG A 2 20.08 -4.24 -26.09
C ARG A 2 19.94 -4.22 -24.54
N LEU A 3 20.71 -5.05 -23.85
CA LEU A 3 20.71 -5.15 -22.38
C LEU A 3 21.29 -3.89 -21.71
N ILE A 4 22.38 -3.34 -22.28
CA ILE A 4 23.03 -2.11 -21.79
C ILE A 4 22.09 -0.91 -21.93
N LEU A 5 21.36 -0.81 -23.06
CA LEU A 5 20.35 0.23 -23.25
C LEU A 5 19.20 0.12 -22.25
N LEU A 6 18.68 -1.10 -22.01
CA LEU A 6 17.60 -1.31 -21.03
C LEU A 6 18.04 -0.97 -19.60
N ILE A 7 19.22 -1.39 -19.19
CA ILE A 7 19.76 -1.09 -17.85
C ILE A 7 20.04 0.41 -17.72
N SER A 8 20.66 1.06 -18.71
CA SER A 8 20.95 2.49 -18.70
C SER A 8 19.66 3.32 -18.58
N LEU A 9 18.64 2.95 -19.36
CA LEU A 9 17.34 3.61 -19.32
C LEU A 9 16.63 3.41 -17.98
N ALA A 10 16.63 2.18 -17.43
CA ALA A 10 16.04 1.87 -16.13
C ALA A 10 16.73 2.63 -14.98
N SER A 11 18.06 2.72 -15.00
CA SER A 11 18.84 3.48 -14.04
C SER A 11 18.58 4.98 -14.14
N LEU A 12 18.49 5.52 -15.37
CA LEU A 12 18.16 6.94 -15.58
C LEU A 12 16.75 7.26 -15.06
N ILE A 13 15.78 6.38 -15.32
CA ILE A 13 14.41 6.52 -14.81
C ILE A 13 14.38 6.44 -13.28
N SER A 14 15.14 5.51 -12.68
CA SER A 14 15.22 5.34 -11.23
C SER A 14 15.91 6.52 -10.54
N PHE A 15 16.86 7.17 -11.24
CA PHE A 15 17.59 8.32 -10.70
C PHE A 15 16.82 9.64 -10.85
N THR A 16 16.04 9.79 -11.93
CA THR A 16 15.28 11.01 -12.21
C THR A 16 13.88 11.03 -11.55
N THR A 17 13.35 9.86 -11.21
CA THR A 17 11.98 9.72 -10.67
C THR A 17 12.02 9.47 -9.17
N LYS A 18 11.23 10.22 -8.41
CA LYS A 18 11.05 9.93 -6.98
C LYS A 18 10.31 8.60 -6.83
N ALA A 19 10.72 7.79 -5.84
CA ALA A 19 10.06 6.51 -5.56
C ALA A 19 8.54 6.64 -5.40
N SER A 20 8.06 7.74 -4.80
CA SER A 20 6.63 8.04 -4.64
C SER A 20 5.89 8.22 -5.97
N ASP A 21 6.51 8.88 -6.96
CA ASP A 21 5.91 9.11 -8.27
C ASP A 21 5.88 7.81 -9.10
N MET A 22 6.88 6.95 -8.91
CA MET A 22 6.92 5.61 -9.50
C MET A 22 5.79 4.72 -8.96
N ILE A 23 5.56 4.73 -7.64
CA ILE A 23 4.46 3.99 -7.00
C ILE A 23 3.10 4.48 -7.51
N THR A 24 2.93 5.80 -7.65
CA THR A 24 1.71 6.41 -8.20
C THR A 24 1.48 6.01 -9.66
N SER A 25 2.55 5.90 -10.45
CA SER A 25 2.46 5.44 -11.85
C SER A 25 2.06 3.97 -11.95
N ILE A 26 2.57 3.14 -11.03
CA ILE A 26 2.18 1.73 -10.89
C ILE A 26 0.70 1.62 -10.48
N GLU A 27 0.22 2.48 -9.59
CA GLU A 27 -1.21 2.56 -9.20
C GLU A 27 -2.14 2.76 -10.39
N VAL A 28 -1.81 3.72 -11.26
CA VAL A 28 -2.59 3.99 -12.48
C VAL A 28 -2.61 2.76 -13.40
N GLY A 29 -1.50 2.01 -13.46
CA GLY A 29 -1.43 0.74 -14.18
C GLY A 29 -2.31 -0.36 -13.56
N PHE A 30 -2.31 -0.51 -12.24
CA PHE A 30 -3.15 -1.49 -11.54
C PHE A 30 -4.64 -1.15 -11.60
N ARG A 31 -5.00 0.13 -11.68
CA ARG A 31 -6.39 0.60 -11.87
C ARG A 31 -6.99 0.09 -13.18
N PHE A 32 -6.19 -0.15 -14.21
CA PHE A 32 -6.63 -0.79 -15.46
C PHE A 32 -7.07 -2.24 -15.24
N PHE A 33 -6.42 -2.96 -14.31
CA PHE A 33 -6.75 -4.33 -13.95
C PHE A 33 -8.03 -4.46 -13.10
N SER A 34 -8.56 -3.35 -12.56
CA SER A 34 -9.80 -3.33 -11.77
C SER A 34 -11.09 -3.59 -12.58
N CYS A 35 -10.98 -3.85 -13.89
CA CYS A 35 -12.11 -4.13 -14.79
C CYS A 35 -12.69 -5.57 -14.67
N LEU A 36 -12.11 -6.43 -13.83
CA LEU A 36 -12.39 -7.88 -13.73
C LEU A 36 -13.72 -8.31 -13.03
N GLY A 37 -14.73 -7.44 -12.94
CA GLY A 37 -16.11 -7.87 -12.60
C GLY A 37 -16.44 -8.10 -11.11
N VAL A 38 -15.58 -7.68 -10.18
CA VAL A 38 -15.89 -7.60 -8.73
C VAL A 38 -16.63 -6.28 -8.45
N ASN A 39 -17.38 -6.13 -7.34
CA ASN A 39 -18.02 -4.85 -6.97
C ASN A 39 -16.98 -3.72 -7.00
N SER A 40 -16.97 -3.00 -8.12
CA SER A 40 -15.84 -2.17 -8.54
C SER A 40 -15.65 -0.98 -7.61
N SER A 41 -16.74 -0.50 -7.01
CA SER A 41 -16.71 0.61 -6.06
C SER A 41 -15.95 0.23 -4.78
N LYS A 42 -16.37 -0.83 -4.08
CA LYS A 42 -15.72 -1.29 -2.83
C LYS A 42 -14.26 -1.68 -3.05
N LEU A 43 -13.98 -2.40 -4.14
CA LEU A 43 -12.62 -2.82 -4.48
C LEU A 43 -11.71 -1.64 -4.84
N SER A 44 -12.21 -0.64 -5.56
CA SER A 44 -11.42 0.53 -5.95
C SER A 44 -11.00 1.39 -4.75
N ILE A 45 -11.89 1.55 -3.77
CA ILE A 45 -11.60 2.26 -2.53
C ILE A 45 -10.54 1.49 -1.73
N ALA A 46 -10.74 0.18 -1.52
CA ALA A 46 -9.78 -0.64 -0.79
C ALA A 46 -8.40 -0.66 -1.46
N LEU A 47 -8.35 -0.81 -2.79
CA LEU A 47 -7.09 -0.90 -3.54
C LEU A 47 -6.34 0.44 -3.59
N SER A 48 -7.03 1.56 -3.86
CA SER A 48 -6.40 2.89 -3.86
C SER A 48 -5.83 3.24 -2.48
N MET A 49 -6.55 2.88 -1.42
CA MET A 49 -6.09 3.06 -0.05
C MET A 49 -4.91 2.15 0.29
N ALA A 50 -4.96 0.87 -0.10
CA ALA A 50 -3.84 -0.06 0.09
C ALA A 50 -2.55 0.46 -0.58
N ILE A 51 -2.65 0.95 -1.81
CA ILE A 51 -1.49 1.48 -2.54
C ILE A 51 -0.93 2.73 -1.86
N ARG A 52 -1.79 3.64 -1.38
CA ARG A 52 -1.37 4.80 -0.59
C ARG A 52 -0.70 4.42 0.73
N PHE A 53 -1.05 3.28 1.31
CA PHE A 53 -0.41 2.80 2.55
C PHE A 53 0.95 2.15 2.35
N ILE A 54 1.28 1.66 1.15
CA ILE A 54 2.61 1.09 0.84
C ILE A 54 3.77 2.01 1.26
N PRO A 55 3.83 3.29 0.85
CA PRO A 55 4.92 4.18 1.24
C PRO A 55 4.98 4.40 2.76
N VAL A 56 3.81 4.53 3.41
CA VAL A 56 3.72 4.73 4.87
C VAL A 56 4.25 3.50 5.61
N ILE A 57 3.83 2.30 5.22
CA ILE A 57 4.29 1.05 5.85
C ILE A 57 5.79 0.84 5.60
N SER A 58 6.30 1.19 4.42
CA SER A 58 7.74 1.12 4.10
C SER A 58 8.58 2.03 5.00
N GLU A 59 8.12 3.26 5.24
CA GLU A 59 8.78 4.17 6.18
C GLU A 59 8.81 3.59 7.60
N LYS A 60 7.68 3.08 8.10
CA LYS A 60 7.61 2.45 9.43
C LYS A 60 8.46 1.19 9.52
N PHE A 61 8.52 0.41 8.44
CA PHE A 61 9.40 -0.76 8.34
C PHE A 61 10.87 -0.36 8.50
N ASN A 62 11.32 0.69 7.81
CA ASN A 62 12.69 1.18 7.92
C ASN A 62 13.00 1.72 9.32
N GLU A 63 12.08 2.47 9.94
CA GLU A 63 12.22 2.91 11.34
C GLU A 63 12.42 1.73 12.30
N ILE A 64 11.60 0.69 12.16
CA ILE A 64 11.68 -0.51 13.00
C ILE A 64 12.98 -1.27 12.71
N CYS A 65 13.39 -1.37 11.45
CA CYS A 65 14.64 -2.00 11.06
C CYS A 65 15.83 -1.34 11.75
N GLU A 66 15.94 -0.02 11.69
CA GLU A 66 17.00 0.74 12.35
C GLU A 66 16.95 0.58 13.89
N ALA A 67 15.75 0.58 14.49
CA ALA A 67 15.58 0.35 15.92
C ALA A 67 16.01 -1.05 16.36
N GLN A 68 15.68 -2.09 15.58
CA GLN A 68 16.09 -3.47 15.87
C GLN A 68 17.57 -3.69 15.59
N ARG A 69 18.12 -2.99 14.61
CA ARG A 69 19.56 -2.96 14.33
C ARG A 69 20.36 -2.39 15.50
N ALA A 70 19.91 -1.30 16.10
CA ALA A 70 20.50 -0.73 17.31
C ALA A 70 20.44 -1.68 18.52
N ARG A 71 19.43 -2.57 18.56
CA ARG A 71 19.27 -3.61 19.60
C ARG A 71 20.03 -4.90 19.31
N GLY A 72 20.75 -4.99 18.18
CA GLY A 72 21.48 -6.18 17.76
C GLY A 72 20.61 -7.31 17.19
N LEU A 73 19.34 -7.04 16.86
CA LEU A 73 18.35 -8.04 16.42
C LEU A 73 18.18 -8.11 14.88
N ASN A 74 19.20 -7.74 14.11
CA ASN A 74 19.18 -7.54 12.65
C ASN A 74 18.59 -8.69 11.80
N ILE A 75 18.66 -9.93 12.29
CA ILE A 75 18.24 -11.15 11.57
C ILE A 75 16.93 -11.73 12.11
N ASN A 76 16.39 -11.16 13.20
CA ASN A 76 15.21 -11.70 13.85
C ASN A 76 13.95 -11.18 13.16
N ILE A 77 13.42 -11.98 12.23
CA ILE A 77 12.19 -11.71 11.49
C ILE A 77 11.01 -11.47 12.44
N ILE A 78 10.94 -12.19 13.56
CA ILE A 78 9.87 -12.04 14.55
C ILE A 78 9.96 -10.67 15.24
N ALA A 79 11.18 -10.22 15.56
CA ALA A 79 11.42 -8.91 16.16
C ALA A 79 11.06 -7.74 15.22
N LEU A 80 11.01 -7.98 13.90
CA LEU A 80 10.58 -7.00 12.91
C LEU A 80 9.07 -7.10 12.60
N ALA A 81 8.56 -8.33 12.43
CA ALA A 81 7.19 -8.61 12.02
C ALA A 81 6.18 -8.23 13.10
N ILE A 82 6.39 -8.64 14.35
CA ILE A 82 5.45 -8.34 15.45
C ILE A 82 5.17 -6.84 15.60
N PRO A 83 6.19 -5.95 15.78
CA PRO A 83 5.93 -4.53 15.95
C PRO A 83 5.33 -3.89 14.69
N LEU A 84 5.72 -4.35 13.50
CA LEU A 84 5.15 -3.87 12.25
C LEU A 84 3.66 -4.21 12.17
N THR A 85 3.29 -5.47 12.39
CA THR A 85 1.89 -5.93 12.35
C THR A 85 1.01 -5.18 13.34
N ILE A 86 1.47 -5.02 14.59
CA ILE A 86 0.71 -4.26 15.61
C ILE A 86 0.48 -2.81 15.15
N ARG A 87 1.52 -2.16 14.59
CA ARG A 87 1.42 -0.78 14.11
C ARG A 87 0.50 -0.67 12.89
N THR A 88 0.57 -1.62 11.98
CA THR A 88 -0.32 -1.69 10.81
C THR A 88 -1.78 -1.89 11.20
N ILE A 89 -2.07 -2.79 12.15
CA ILE A 89 -3.44 -3.02 12.65
C ILE A 89 -4.00 -1.74 13.29
N ARG A 90 -3.19 -1.04 14.09
CA ARG A 90 -3.60 0.23 14.70
C ARG A 90 -3.94 1.30 13.65
N ILE A 91 -3.09 1.44 12.63
CA ILE A 91 -3.37 2.36 11.52
C ILE A 91 -4.67 1.98 10.82
N ALA A 92 -4.89 0.69 10.57
CA ALA A 92 -6.13 0.21 9.94
C ALA A 92 -7.36 0.54 10.80
N SER A 93 -7.30 0.40 12.13
CA SER A 93 -8.41 0.76 13.01
C SER A 93 -8.67 2.27 13.04
N GLU A 94 -7.62 3.10 13.12
CA GLU A 94 -7.76 4.57 13.09
C GLU A 94 -8.37 5.04 11.76
N VAL A 95 -8.01 4.38 10.67
CA VAL A 95 -8.52 4.67 9.33
C VAL A 95 -9.96 4.23 9.17
N ALA A 96 -10.34 3.06 9.68
CA ALA A 96 -11.72 2.58 9.67
C ALA A 96 -12.62 3.53 10.47
N GLU A 97 -12.20 3.91 11.68
CA GLU A 97 -12.93 4.87 12.52
C GLU A 97 -13.08 6.23 11.82
N ALA A 98 -12.03 6.70 11.12
CA ALA A 98 -12.09 7.93 10.34
C ALA A 98 -13.00 7.83 9.10
N LEU A 99 -13.15 6.64 8.50
CA LEU A 99 -14.08 6.40 7.40
C LEU A 99 -15.53 6.41 7.91
N ASP A 100 -15.81 5.73 9.02
CA ASP A 100 -17.12 5.71 9.66
C ASP A 100 -17.57 7.12 10.07
N ALA A 101 -16.66 7.90 10.66
CA ALA A 101 -16.93 9.29 11.06
C ALA A 101 -17.22 10.23 9.87
N ARG A 102 -16.81 9.87 8.64
CA ARG A 102 -17.08 10.63 7.42
C ARG A 102 -18.35 10.17 6.70
N SER A 103 -19.17 9.33 7.33
CA SER A 103 -20.36 8.70 6.71
C SER A 103 -20.01 7.97 5.42
N TYR A 104 -18.88 7.26 5.38
CA TYR A 104 -18.68 6.25 4.34
C TYR A 104 -19.60 5.05 4.63
N GLU A 105 -20.90 5.22 4.44
CA GLU A 105 -21.89 4.17 4.65
C GLU A 105 -21.63 3.05 3.64
N HIS A 106 -21.25 1.90 4.20
CA HIS A 106 -21.23 0.63 3.49
C HIS A 106 -22.68 0.16 3.36
N ASP A 107 -23.37 0.52 2.28
CA ASP A 107 -24.70 -0.04 2.01
C ASP A 107 -24.51 -1.43 1.36
N ASP A 108 -24.57 -2.46 2.18
CA ASP A 108 -24.68 -3.88 1.81
C ASP A 108 -26.13 -4.30 1.54
N ASN A 109 -27.12 -3.41 1.72
CA ASN A 109 -28.55 -3.70 1.63
C ASN A 109 -29.22 -3.31 0.29
N GLN A 110 -28.54 -2.61 -0.63
CA GLN A 110 -29.09 -2.31 -1.96
C GLN A 110 -29.35 -3.53 -2.86
N LEU A 111 -28.92 -4.74 -2.48
CA LEU A 111 -29.26 -5.99 -3.19
C LEU A 111 -30.53 -6.70 -2.69
N TYR A 112 -31.23 -6.16 -1.68
CA TYR A 112 -32.49 -6.72 -1.17
C TYR A 112 -33.73 -5.84 -1.45
N LEU A 113 -33.58 -4.72 -2.16
CA LEU A 113 -34.70 -3.85 -2.58
C LEU A 113 -35.01 -3.91 -4.09
N LYS A 114 -34.68 -5.04 -4.73
CA LYS A 114 -35.16 -5.37 -6.08
C LYS A 114 -35.89 -6.72 -6.08
N GLU A 115 -36.90 -6.85 -5.24
CA GLU A 115 -38.03 -7.76 -5.46
C GLU A 115 -39.35 -7.01 -5.20
#